data_AF-R4KZ15-F1
#
_entry.id   AF-R4KZ15-F1
#
_cell.length_a   1.000
_cell.length_b   1.000
_cell.length_c   1.000
_cell.angle_alpha   90.00
_cell.angle_beta   90.00
_cell.angle_gamma   90.00
#
_symmetry.space_group_name_H-M   'P 1'
#
loop_
_entity.id
_entity.type
_entity.pdbx_description
1 polymer ?
#
loop_
_entity_poly.entity_id
_entity_poly.type
_entity_poly.pdbx_seq_one_letter_code
_entity_poly.pdbx_strand_id
1 'polypeptide(L)'
;NGLNRMVPFHNFEEQLEGYAPHLTSLVSGLHYASRPEGVSLQDLHDVDVQDMERWRERILEAIDLQHVHAADGHEIPLDADNGANILGSIIEASSSSPNKNFYGSLHNWGHVMMARMH
;
A
#
# COMPACT_ATOMS: atom_id res chain seq x y z
N ASN A 1 11.21 -10.15 24.41
CA ASN A 1 9.93 -9.62 24.94
C ASN A 1 8.80 -10.65 25.05
N GLY A 2 8.91 -11.87 24.49
CA GLY A 2 7.88 -12.91 24.68
C GLY A 2 6.51 -12.61 24.04
N LEU A 3 6.48 -11.69 23.07
CA LEU A 3 5.26 -11.28 22.38
C LEU A 3 4.99 -12.18 21.17
N ASN A 4 3.73 -12.21 20.76
CA ASN A 4 3.31 -12.84 19.51
C ASN A 4 3.94 -12.12 18.30
N ARG A 5 3.99 -12.83 17.15
CA ARG A 5 4.32 -12.20 15.87
C ARG A 5 3.26 -11.16 15.51
N MET A 6 3.67 -10.10 14.82
CA MET A 6 2.76 -9.09 14.29
C MET A 6 1.74 -9.74 13.35
N VAL A 7 0.50 -9.26 13.44
CA VAL A 7 -0.58 -9.64 12.53
C VAL A 7 -0.57 -8.73 11.29
N PRO A 8 -0.90 -9.24 10.10
CA PRO A 8 -0.96 -8.43 8.90
C PRO A 8 -2.23 -7.57 8.86
N PHE A 9 -2.09 -6.30 8.48
CA PHE A 9 -3.22 -5.42 8.18
C PHE A 9 -3.74 -5.71 6.77
N HIS A 10 -4.67 -6.66 6.66
CA HIS A 10 -5.19 -7.15 5.38
C HIS A 10 -6.64 -6.73 5.12
N ASN A 11 -7.39 -6.39 6.18
CA ASN A 11 -8.72 -5.81 6.11
C ASN A 11 -8.64 -4.30 6.36
N PHE A 12 -8.94 -3.50 5.34
CA PHE A 12 -8.79 -2.04 5.41
C PHE A 12 -9.86 -1.35 6.26
N GLU A 13 -10.90 -2.07 6.68
CA GLU A 13 -11.91 -1.59 7.62
C GLU A 13 -11.47 -1.73 9.08
N GLU A 14 -10.43 -2.51 9.38
CA GLU A 14 -9.94 -2.70 10.75
C GLU A 14 -9.46 -1.37 11.35
N GLN A 15 -9.73 -1.20 12.65
CA GLN A 15 -9.28 -0.05 13.40
C GLN A 15 -7.82 -0.22 13.79
N LEU A 16 -7.00 0.81 13.55
CA LEU A 16 -5.59 0.81 13.91
C LEU A 16 -5.38 1.22 15.37
N GLU A 17 -4.31 0.69 15.95
CA GLU A 17 -3.84 1.13 17.26
C GLU A 17 -3.33 2.58 17.21
N GLY A 18 -3.42 3.25 18.36
CA GLY A 18 -2.90 4.60 18.52
C GLY A 18 -1.36 4.63 18.61
N TYR A 19 -0.76 5.72 18.15
CA TYR A 19 0.67 5.96 18.27
C TYR A 19 0.99 7.46 18.35
N ALA A 20 1.79 7.85 19.35
CA ALA A 20 2.26 9.22 19.53
C ALA A 20 3.79 9.27 19.35
N PRO A 21 4.30 9.85 18.25
CA PRO A 21 5.74 9.85 17.94
C PRO A 21 6.56 10.75 18.85
N HIS A 22 5.95 11.81 19.43
CA HIS A 22 6.64 12.84 20.20
C HIS A 22 7.82 13.49 19.44
N LEU A 23 7.67 13.66 18.11
CA LEU A 23 8.67 14.27 17.24
C LEU A 23 8.24 15.67 16.83
N THR A 24 9.21 16.58 16.78
CA THR A 24 9.04 17.97 16.33
C THR A 24 9.96 18.25 15.15
N SER A 25 9.42 18.82 14.08
CA SER A 25 10.21 19.35 12.97
C SER A 25 10.88 20.66 13.41
N LEU A 26 12.21 20.67 13.49
CA LEU A 26 12.97 21.88 13.84
C LEU A 26 12.90 22.97 12.75
N VAL A 27 12.48 22.61 11.54
CA VAL A 27 12.37 23.55 10.41
C VAL A 27 11.11 24.41 10.54
N SER A 28 9.97 23.81 10.90
CA SER A 28 8.69 24.51 11.00
C SER A 28 8.21 24.76 12.43
N GLY A 29 8.81 24.08 13.42
CA GLY A 29 8.31 24.03 14.79
C GLY A 29 7.07 23.16 14.98
N LEU A 30 6.53 22.55 13.91
CA LEU A 30 5.35 21.70 13.97
C LEU A 30 5.68 20.28 14.45
N HIS A 31 4.72 19.64 15.09
CA HIS A 31 4.82 18.24 15.51
C HIS A 31 4.35 17.29 14.41
N TYR A 32 4.91 16.09 14.37
CA TYR A 32 4.26 14.98 13.67
C TYR A 32 2.95 14.64 14.39
N ALA A 33 1.87 14.48 13.63
CA ALA A 33 0.57 14.15 14.18
C ALA A 33 0.63 12.83 14.96
N SER A 34 -0.07 12.79 16.10
CA SER A 34 -0.31 11.53 16.81
C SER A 34 -1.60 10.93 16.32
N ARG A 35 -1.63 9.61 16.15
CA ARG A 35 -2.83 8.88 15.77
C ARG A 35 -3.53 8.36 17.03
N PRO A 36 -4.80 8.70 17.31
CA PRO A 36 -5.57 8.07 18.38
C PRO A 36 -5.87 6.60 18.04
N GLU A 37 -6.23 5.79 19.04
CA GLU A 37 -6.72 4.43 18.80
C GLU A 37 -8.15 4.45 18.23
N GLY A 38 -8.50 3.42 17.44
CA GLY A 38 -9.89 3.20 17.03
C GLY A 38 -10.29 3.85 15.69
N VAL A 39 -9.30 4.26 14.88
CA VAL A 39 -9.52 4.86 13.57
C VAL A 39 -9.22 3.87 12.45
N SER A 40 -10.08 3.80 11.43
CA SER A 40 -9.89 2.99 10.22
C SER A 40 -9.44 3.87 9.04
N LEU A 41 -8.96 3.26 7.95
CA LEU A 41 -8.60 4.01 6.74
C LEU A 41 -9.81 4.82 6.23
N GLN A 42 -9.54 6.01 5.70
CA GLN A 42 -10.55 6.90 5.13
C GLN A 42 -10.08 7.40 3.77
N ASP A 43 -11.05 7.72 2.91
CA ASP A 43 -10.79 8.27 1.59
C ASP A 43 -10.01 9.59 1.68
N LEU A 44 -9.09 9.76 0.74
CA LEU A 44 -8.39 11.01 0.49
C LEU A 44 -8.91 11.61 -0.80
N HIS A 45 -8.64 12.91 -1.00
CA HIS A 45 -8.99 13.59 -2.26
C HIS A 45 -8.44 12.86 -3.51
N ASP A 46 -7.24 12.28 -3.39
CA ASP A 46 -6.50 11.72 -4.54
C ASP A 46 -6.71 10.21 -4.73
N VAL A 47 -7.23 9.51 -3.72
CA VAL A 47 -7.37 8.04 -3.71
C VAL A 47 -8.43 7.63 -2.70
N ASP A 48 -9.28 6.68 -3.08
CA ASP A 48 -10.27 6.08 -2.17
C ASP A 48 -9.77 4.74 -1.60
N VAL A 49 -10.32 4.31 -0.45
CA VAL A 49 -9.97 3.01 0.15
C VAL A 49 -10.32 1.86 -0.82
N GLN A 50 -11.35 2.04 -1.64
CA GLN A 50 -11.77 1.06 -2.64
C GLN A 50 -10.74 0.88 -3.76
N ASP A 51 -9.95 1.90 -4.12
CA ASP A 51 -8.87 1.84 -5.10
C ASP A 51 -7.77 0.94 -4.56
N MET A 52 -7.44 1.07 -3.27
CA MET A 52 -6.48 0.22 -2.57
C MET A 52 -6.92 -1.24 -2.59
N GLU A 53 -8.20 -1.52 -2.30
CA GLU A 53 -8.76 -2.87 -2.38
C GLU A 53 -8.69 -3.41 -3.82
N ARG A 54 -9.11 -2.61 -4.80
CA ARG A 54 -9.04 -2.98 -6.22
C ARG A 54 -7.62 -3.30 -6.67
N TRP A 55 -6.62 -2.55 -6.23
CA TRP A 55 -5.21 -2.84 -6.53
C TRP A 55 -4.75 -4.14 -5.88
N ARG A 56 -5.10 -4.39 -4.61
CA ARG A 56 -4.82 -5.66 -3.93
C ARG A 56 -5.40 -6.83 -4.73
N GLU A 57 -6.69 -6.76 -5.09
CA GLU A 57 -7.35 -7.84 -5.83
C GLU A 57 -6.69 -8.10 -7.20
N ARG A 58 -6.39 -7.04 -7.97
CA ARG A 58 -5.70 -7.17 -9.26
C ARG A 58 -4.31 -7.78 -9.14
N ILE A 59 -3.57 -7.44 -8.08
CA ILE A 59 -2.24 -8.01 -7.83
C ILE A 59 -2.37 -9.49 -7.49
N LEU A 60 -3.33 -9.88 -6.64
CA LEU A 60 -3.58 -11.28 -6.30
C LEU A 60 -4.01 -12.09 -7.52
N GLU A 61 -4.91 -11.54 -8.34
CA GLU A 61 -5.33 -12.16 -9.61
C GLU A 61 -4.15 -12.39 -10.56
N ALA A 62 -3.26 -11.41 -10.72
CA ALA A 62 -2.06 -11.56 -11.54
C ALA A 62 -1.10 -12.65 -11.02
N ILE A 63 -0.99 -12.78 -9.69
CA ILE A 63 -0.21 -13.86 -9.05
C ILE A 63 -0.83 -15.22 -9.38
N ASP A 64 -2.14 -15.36 -9.20
CA ASP A 64 -2.87 -16.62 -9.42
C ASP A 64 -2.85 -17.04 -10.90
N LEU A 65 -2.94 -16.08 -11.82
CA LEU A 65 -2.85 -16.29 -13.28
C LEU A 65 -1.40 -16.43 -13.79
N GLN A 66 -0.41 -16.22 -12.93
CA GLN A 66 1.03 -16.26 -13.23
C GLN A 66 1.49 -15.29 -14.32
N HIS A 67 0.79 -14.18 -14.53
CA HIS A 67 1.19 -13.10 -15.44
C HIS A 67 0.59 -11.76 -15.04
N VAL A 68 1.21 -10.65 -15.48
CA VAL A 68 0.69 -9.29 -15.32
C VAL A 68 0.26 -8.69 -16.66
N HIS A 69 -0.69 -7.76 -16.64
CA HIS A 69 -1.13 -7.04 -17.83
C HIS A 69 -0.32 -5.75 -18.01
N ALA A 70 0.43 -5.65 -19.10
CA ALA A 70 1.11 -4.43 -19.50
C ALA A 70 0.12 -3.37 -20.03
N ALA A 71 0.54 -2.10 -20.02
CA ALA A 71 -0.32 -0.98 -20.43
C ALA A 71 -0.72 -1.00 -21.92
N ASP A 72 0.04 -1.68 -22.76
CA ASP A 72 -0.23 -1.90 -24.19
C ASP A 72 -1.06 -3.19 -24.45
N GLY A 73 -1.47 -3.89 -23.40
CA GLY A 73 -2.37 -5.05 -23.46
C GLY A 73 -1.69 -6.40 -23.61
N HIS A 74 -0.35 -6.50 -23.65
CA HIS A 74 0.32 -7.80 -23.59
C HIS A 74 0.42 -8.34 -22.16
N GLU A 75 0.56 -9.66 -22.05
CA GLU A 75 0.78 -10.35 -20.78
C GLU A 75 2.27 -10.57 -20.55
N ILE A 76 2.78 -10.23 -19.37
CA ILE A 76 4.17 -10.47 -18.96
C ILE A 76 4.15 -11.61 -17.93
N PRO A 77 4.78 -12.76 -18.21
CA PRO A 77 4.76 -13.90 -17.30
C PRO A 77 5.52 -13.60 -16.01
N LEU A 78 5.00 -14.12 -14.89
CA LEU A 78 5.67 -14.14 -13.60
C LEU A 78 6.55 -15.39 -13.49
N ASP A 79 7.70 -15.37 -14.14
CA ASP A 79 8.67 -16.46 -14.10
C ASP A 79 9.51 -16.48 -12.82
N ALA A 80 10.28 -17.55 -12.62
CA ALA A 80 11.10 -17.73 -11.42
C ALA A 80 12.27 -16.73 -11.31
N ASP A 81 12.72 -16.17 -12.43
CA ASP A 81 13.90 -15.29 -12.48
C ASP A 81 13.53 -13.82 -12.25
N ASN A 82 12.38 -13.39 -12.76
CA ASN A 82 11.94 -11.99 -12.83
C ASN A 82 10.61 -11.71 -12.11
N GLY A 83 9.80 -12.73 -11.80
CA GLY A 83 8.47 -12.56 -11.24
C GLY A 83 8.47 -11.72 -9.96
N ALA A 84 9.42 -11.95 -9.05
CA ALA A 84 9.56 -11.15 -7.83
C ALA A 84 9.90 -9.68 -8.12
N ASN A 85 10.73 -9.40 -9.12
CA ASN A 85 11.08 -8.04 -9.52
C ASN A 85 9.88 -7.30 -10.15
N ILE A 86 9.10 -8.00 -10.98
CA ILE A 86 7.86 -7.48 -11.57
C ILE A 86 6.82 -7.20 -10.48
N LEU A 87 6.63 -8.14 -9.54
CA LEU A 87 5.71 -7.95 -8.41
C LEU A 87 6.13 -6.77 -7.53
N GLY A 88 7.43 -6.63 -7.24
CA GLY A 88 7.97 -5.48 -6.53
C GLY A 88 7.64 -4.16 -7.23
N SER A 89 7.81 -4.10 -8.57
CA SER A 89 7.53 -2.89 -9.34
C SER A 89 6.06 -2.50 -9.37
N ILE A 90 5.11 -3.44 -9.29
CA ILE A 90 3.67 -3.14 -9.23
C ILE A 90 3.14 -2.88 -7.81
N ILE A 91 3.71 -3.52 -6.78
CA ILE A 91 3.26 -3.37 -5.38
C ILE A 91 3.71 -2.03 -4.77
N GLU A 92 4.98 -1.65 -4.97
CA GLU A 92 5.46 -0.30 -4.60
C GLU A 92 4.89 0.76 -5.54
N ALA A 93 4.87 0.40 -6.83
CA ALA A 93 4.70 1.24 -8.01
C ALA A 93 5.85 2.21 -8.27
N SER A 94 7.00 1.63 -8.61
CA SER A 94 8.13 2.35 -9.18
C SER A 94 7.83 2.79 -10.63
N SER A 95 8.74 3.57 -11.22
CA SER A 95 8.66 3.94 -12.65
C SER A 95 8.77 2.73 -13.60
N SER A 96 9.17 1.56 -13.10
CA SER A 96 9.26 0.31 -13.86
C SER A 96 8.01 -0.56 -13.76
N SER A 97 6.92 -0.07 -13.15
CA SER A 97 5.63 -0.76 -13.19
C SER A 97 5.14 -0.89 -14.65
N PRO A 98 4.86 -2.11 -15.14
CA PRO A 98 4.38 -2.31 -16.51
C PRO A 98 2.99 -1.71 -16.77
N ASN A 99 2.20 -1.46 -15.72
CA ASN A 99 0.87 -0.85 -15.84
C ASN A 99 0.42 -0.17 -14.54
N LYS A 100 1.02 0.98 -14.25
CA LYS A 100 0.74 1.75 -13.02
C LYS A 100 -0.73 2.17 -12.89
N ASN A 101 -1.42 2.46 -13.99
CA ASN A 101 -2.83 2.86 -13.94
C ASN A 101 -3.74 1.70 -13.51
N PHE A 102 -3.35 0.46 -13.82
CA PHE A 102 -4.13 -0.73 -13.46
C PHE A 102 -3.78 -1.26 -12.06
N TYR A 103 -2.49 -1.40 -11.75
CA TYR A 103 -2.03 -1.96 -10.47
C TYR A 103 -1.85 -0.91 -9.36
N GLY A 104 -1.91 0.38 -9.68
CA GLY A 104 -1.88 1.45 -8.68
C GLY A 104 -0.52 1.67 -8.05
N SER A 105 -0.52 2.03 -6.77
CA SER A 105 0.66 2.21 -5.90
C SER A 105 0.32 1.82 -4.47
N LEU A 106 -0.01 0.54 -4.28
CA LEU A 106 -0.61 0.01 -3.04
C LEU A 106 0.25 0.33 -1.81
N HIS A 107 1.54 0.01 -1.83
CA HIS A 107 2.42 0.24 -0.66
C HIS A 107 2.54 1.73 -0.31
N ASN A 108 2.77 2.59 -1.31
CA ASN A 108 2.99 4.02 -1.06
C ASN A 108 1.72 4.72 -0.58
N TRP A 109 0.57 4.41 -1.18
CA TRP A 109 -0.71 4.96 -0.72
C TRP A 109 -1.10 4.42 0.65
N GLY A 110 -0.69 3.20 1.03
CA GLY A 110 -0.80 2.71 2.39
C GLY A 110 -0.10 3.62 3.40
N HIS A 111 1.15 4.03 3.12
CA HIS A 111 1.86 5.01 3.95
C HIS A 111 1.14 6.36 4.00
N VAL A 112 0.71 6.89 2.85
CA VAL A 112 0.07 8.21 2.77
C VAL A 112 -1.26 8.24 3.52
N MET A 113 -2.10 7.23 3.34
CA MET A 113 -3.37 7.12 4.06
C MET A 113 -3.13 7.03 5.56
N MET A 114 -2.29 6.09 6.02
CA MET A 114 -2.01 5.92 7.46
C MET A 114 -1.37 7.15 8.11
N ALA A 115 -0.54 7.89 7.37
CA ALA A 115 0.10 9.12 7.87
C ALA A 115 -0.90 10.30 8.00
N ARG A 116 -2.01 10.27 7.26
CA ARG A 116 -3.05 11.31 7.27
C ARG A 116 -4.25 10.95 8.15
N MET A 117 -4.20 9.84 8.89
CA MET A 117 -5.19 9.46 9.89
C MET A 117 -4.93 10.19 11.20
N HIS A 118 -5.58 11.34 11.41
CA HIS A 118 -5.53 12.11 12.66
C HIS A 118 -6.80 12.92 12.85
#